data_AF-A0A852WDS2-F1
#
_entry.id   AF-A0A852WDS2-F1
#
_cell.length_a   1.000
_cell.length_b   1.000
_cell.length_c   1.000
_cell.angle_alpha   90.00
_cell.angle_beta   90.00
_cell.angle_gamma   90.00
#
_symmetry.space_group_name_H-M   'P 1'
#
loop_
_entity.id
_entity.type
_entity.pdbx_description
1 polymer ?
#
loop_
_entity_poly.entity_id
_entity_poly.type
_entity_poly.pdbx_seq_one_letter_code
_entity_poly.pdbx_strand_id
1 'polypeptide(L)'
;MGPTSPHARDAAPQAAPLAPASLPLDLTRAIEQAGYYPALVADVVQAALGGEEVVSHLVHQETTFDHDVVRRHITVLALTTSRLVIAHADDHTDERSGHEDVATATTESVPLSAVRGVMITHVVARPQEYQPGSLGREITLTLGWGAVSRIDLMPATCADPDCEADHGYEGSVASDDISLRISADAEGETALQQALSFARELSASIGG
;
A
#
# COMPACT_ATOMS: atom_id res chain seq x y z
N MET A 1 -43.72 -32.44 49.64
CA MET A 1 -42.98 -32.74 48.40
C MET A 1 -43.33 -31.68 47.37
N GLY A 2 -42.48 -30.66 47.19
CA GLY A 2 -42.41 -29.92 45.92
C GLY A 2 -41.26 -30.50 45.08
N PRO A 3 -40.80 -29.87 43.98
CA PRO A 3 -41.38 -28.78 43.17
C PRO A 3 -41.31 -29.10 41.64
N THR A 4 -41.71 -28.18 40.75
CA THR A 4 -40.88 -27.76 39.57
C THR A 4 -41.56 -26.60 38.82
N SER A 5 -40.97 -25.41 38.91
CA SER A 5 -41.17 -24.29 37.98
C SER A 5 -40.44 -24.55 36.65
N PRO A 6 -40.92 -24.02 35.52
CA PRO A 6 -40.13 -23.99 34.29
C PRO A 6 -39.10 -22.85 34.34
N HIS A 7 -37.85 -23.20 34.05
CA HIS A 7 -36.73 -22.26 33.91
C HIS A 7 -36.98 -21.25 32.78
N ALA A 8 -37.11 -19.97 33.14
CA ALA A 8 -36.86 -18.88 32.22
C ALA A 8 -35.36 -18.85 31.91
N ARG A 9 -35.00 -19.02 30.63
CA ARG A 9 -33.63 -18.85 30.17
C ARG A 9 -33.37 -17.35 30.11
N ASP A 10 -32.52 -16.86 31.01
CA ASP A 10 -31.91 -15.53 30.90
C ASP A 10 -31.17 -15.46 29.56
N ALA A 11 -31.73 -14.69 28.62
CA ALA A 11 -31.03 -14.31 27.42
C ALA A 11 -29.99 -13.26 27.82
N ALA A 12 -28.71 -13.63 27.75
CA ALA A 12 -27.62 -12.68 27.90
C ALA A 12 -27.83 -11.50 26.93
N PRO A 13 -27.56 -10.25 27.35
CA PRO A 13 -27.69 -9.11 26.47
C PRO A 13 -26.74 -9.30 25.28
N GLN A 14 -27.33 -9.41 24.10
CA GLN A 14 -26.61 -9.45 22.83
C GLN A 14 -25.93 -8.07 22.72
N ALA A 15 -24.60 -8.05 22.83
CA ALA A 15 -23.82 -6.83 22.68
C ALA A 15 -24.21 -6.19 21.34
N ALA A 16 -24.71 -4.95 21.40
CA ALA A 16 -24.97 -4.18 20.19
C ALA A 16 -23.68 -4.15 19.36
N PRO A 17 -23.74 -4.38 18.04
CA PRO A 17 -22.55 -4.24 17.21
C PRO A 17 -22.04 -2.82 17.40
N LEU A 18 -20.79 -2.69 17.87
CA LEU A 18 -20.08 -1.42 17.90
C LEU A 18 -20.16 -0.86 16.48
N ALA A 19 -20.73 0.33 16.32
CA ALA A 19 -20.74 1.01 15.04
C ALA A 19 -19.29 1.02 14.51
N PRO A 20 -19.04 0.57 13.27
CA PRO A 20 -17.67 0.46 12.79
C PRO A 20 -17.04 1.86 12.86
N ALA A 21 -15.88 1.96 13.51
CA ALA A 21 -15.18 3.23 13.67
C ALA A 21 -14.91 3.81 12.28
N SER A 22 -15.51 4.96 11.96
CA SER A 22 -15.38 5.60 10.65
C SER A 22 -13.93 6.01 10.41
N LEU A 23 -13.47 5.91 9.15
CA LEU A 23 -12.15 6.42 8.77
C LEU A 23 -12.00 7.90 9.16
N PRO A 24 -10.77 8.34 9.49
CA PRO A 24 -10.49 9.76 9.69
C PRO A 24 -10.92 10.60 8.49
N LEU A 25 -11.51 11.77 8.75
CA LEU A 25 -12.09 12.61 7.71
C LEU A 25 -11.10 12.97 6.59
N ASP A 26 -9.84 13.22 6.94
CA ASP A 26 -8.82 13.58 5.96
C ASP A 26 -8.42 12.39 5.08
N LEU A 27 -8.38 11.17 5.63
CA LEU A 27 -8.16 9.95 4.84
C LEU A 27 -9.36 9.69 3.90
N THR A 28 -10.59 9.82 4.40
CA THR A 28 -11.80 9.70 3.57
C THR A 28 -11.76 10.69 2.41
N ARG A 29 -11.42 11.96 2.69
CA ARG A 29 -11.30 12.99 1.65
C ARG A 29 -10.21 12.65 0.63
N ALA A 30 -9.06 12.14 1.07
CA ALA A 30 -7.98 11.75 0.17
C ALA A 30 -8.41 10.59 -0.76
N ILE A 31 -9.15 9.60 -0.25
CA ILE A 31 -9.72 8.51 -1.05
C ILE A 31 -10.76 9.05 -2.05
N GLU A 32 -11.65 9.94 -1.61
CA GLU A 32 -12.64 10.59 -2.50
C GLU A 32 -11.99 11.42 -3.61
N GLN A 33 -10.91 12.15 -3.29
CA GLN A 33 -10.17 12.96 -4.25
C GLN A 33 -9.42 12.11 -5.28
N ALA A 34 -8.92 10.93 -4.89
CA ALA A 34 -8.33 9.97 -5.81
C ALA A 34 -9.38 9.35 -6.75
N GLY A 35 -10.67 9.33 -6.37
CA GLY A 35 -11.79 9.08 -7.29
C GLY A 35 -11.89 7.66 -7.86
N TYR A 36 -11.11 6.70 -7.35
CA TYR A 36 -11.10 5.32 -7.84
C TYR A 36 -11.84 4.40 -6.86
N TYR A 37 -13.08 4.02 -7.20
CA TYR A 37 -14.01 3.23 -6.36
C TYR A 37 -13.99 3.64 -4.86
N PRO A 38 -14.21 4.93 -4.52
CA PRO A 38 -13.91 5.45 -3.18
C PRO A 38 -14.67 4.76 -2.05
N ALA A 39 -15.92 4.34 -2.28
CA ALA A 39 -16.70 3.60 -1.29
C ALA A 39 -16.10 2.21 -0.99
N LEU A 40 -15.71 1.47 -2.04
CA LEU A 40 -15.06 0.17 -1.90
C LEU A 40 -13.72 0.31 -1.17
N VAL A 41 -12.89 1.27 -1.59
CA VAL A 41 -11.57 1.54 -0.98
C VAL A 41 -11.72 1.91 0.49
N ALA A 42 -12.67 2.78 0.83
CA ALA A 42 -12.94 3.16 2.21
C ALA A 42 -13.35 1.94 3.06
N ASP A 43 -14.27 1.10 2.57
CA ASP A 43 -14.74 -0.08 3.29
C ASP A 43 -13.60 -1.09 3.55
N VAL A 44 -12.75 -1.37 2.55
CA VAL A 44 -11.64 -2.34 2.73
C VAL A 44 -10.55 -1.79 3.65
N VAL A 45 -10.23 -0.50 3.57
CA VAL A 45 -9.26 0.14 4.48
C VAL A 45 -9.79 0.12 5.92
N GLN A 46 -11.07 0.46 6.10
CA GLN A 46 -11.71 0.45 7.41
C GLN A 46 -11.73 -0.95 8.02
N ALA A 47 -12.06 -1.97 7.22
CA ALA A 47 -12.03 -3.36 7.64
C ALA A 47 -10.62 -3.81 8.05
N ALA A 48 -9.59 -3.46 7.27
CA ALA A 48 -8.21 -3.84 7.54
C ALA A 48 -7.61 -3.16 8.79
N LEU A 49 -8.00 -1.91 9.06
CA LEU A 49 -7.56 -1.16 10.25
C LEU A 49 -8.05 -1.78 11.56
N GLY A 50 -9.18 -2.49 11.55
CA GLY A 50 -9.67 -3.19 12.75
C GLY A 50 -9.94 -2.29 13.96
N GLY A 51 -10.17 -0.98 13.72
CA GLY A 51 -10.41 0.02 14.77
C GLY A 51 -9.15 0.70 15.33
N GLU A 52 -7.96 0.40 14.81
CA GLU A 52 -6.74 1.14 15.18
C GLU A 52 -6.79 2.59 14.68
N GLU A 53 -6.20 3.49 15.47
CA GLU A 53 -6.05 4.90 15.08
C GLU A 53 -5.01 5.05 13.96
N VAL A 54 -5.35 5.82 12.95
CA VAL A 54 -4.44 6.20 11.86
C VAL A 54 -3.64 7.42 12.30
N VAL A 55 -2.33 7.24 12.41
CA VAL A 55 -1.35 8.30 12.73
C VAL A 55 -1.04 9.14 11.50
N SER A 56 -0.86 8.49 10.35
CA SER A 56 -0.55 9.15 9.08
C SER A 56 -1.03 8.31 7.91
N HIS A 57 -1.25 8.93 6.75
CA HIS A 57 -1.67 8.21 5.56
C HIS A 57 -1.12 8.82 4.28
N LEU A 58 -1.09 8.01 3.22
CA LEU A 58 -0.82 8.43 1.85
C LEU A 58 -1.79 7.69 0.92
N VAL A 59 -2.48 8.44 0.07
CA VAL A 59 -3.31 7.89 -1.00
C VAL A 59 -2.66 8.28 -2.32
N HIS A 60 -2.35 7.29 -3.15
CA HIS A 60 -1.73 7.49 -4.44
C HIS A 60 -2.50 6.73 -5.50
N GLN A 61 -2.94 7.44 -6.54
CA GLN A 61 -3.58 6.83 -7.71
C GLN A 61 -2.59 6.89 -8.87
N GLU A 62 -2.33 5.76 -9.49
CA GLU A 62 -1.52 5.66 -10.69
C GLU A 62 -2.43 5.34 -11.88
N THR A 63 -2.06 5.86 -13.04
CA THR A 63 -2.67 5.49 -14.32
C THR A 63 -1.57 5.00 -15.23
N THR A 64 -1.52 3.70 -15.47
CA THR A 64 -0.59 3.09 -16.42
C THR A 64 -1.27 2.88 -17.76
N PHE A 65 -0.53 3.22 -18.82
CA PHE A 65 -0.91 2.96 -20.20
C PHE A 65 -0.09 1.77 -20.68
N ASP A 66 -0.71 0.60 -20.78
CA ASP A 66 -0.17 -0.52 -21.57
C ASP A 66 -0.81 -0.46 -22.96
N HIS A 67 -0.15 -1.03 -23.97
CA HIS A 67 -0.33 -0.77 -25.41
C HIS A 67 -1.78 -0.75 -25.93
N ASP A 68 -2.76 -1.34 -25.23
CA ASP A 68 -4.19 -1.24 -25.54
C ASP A 68 -5.12 -1.07 -24.31
N VAL A 69 -4.60 -0.92 -23.08
CA VAL A 69 -5.42 -0.86 -21.85
C VAL A 69 -4.93 0.23 -20.89
N VAL A 70 -5.85 1.10 -20.49
CA VAL A 70 -5.64 2.04 -19.38
C VAL A 70 -5.93 1.31 -18.08
N ARG A 71 -4.91 1.09 -17.25
CA ARG A 71 -5.07 0.54 -15.91
C ARG A 71 -5.01 1.67 -14.91
N ARG A 72 -6.04 1.77 -14.08
CA ARG A 72 -6.06 2.67 -12.94
C ARG A 72 -5.94 1.79 -11.72
N HIS A 73 -5.01 2.13 -10.85
CA HIS A 73 -4.94 1.48 -9.55
C HIS A 73 -4.72 2.54 -8.48
N ILE A 74 -5.23 2.26 -7.30
CA ILE A 74 -5.06 3.10 -6.12
C ILE A 74 -4.33 2.33 -5.05
N THR A 75 -3.37 2.98 -4.42
CA THR A 75 -2.64 2.51 -3.25
C THR A 75 -2.97 3.43 -2.08
N VAL A 76 -3.45 2.86 -0.98
CA VAL A 76 -3.64 3.54 0.30
C VAL A 76 -2.65 2.95 1.30
N LEU A 77 -1.82 3.81 1.87
CA LEU A 77 -0.94 3.50 2.98
C LEU A 77 -1.53 4.17 4.23
N ALA A 78 -1.84 3.40 5.26
CA ALA A 78 -2.33 3.89 6.54
C ALA A 78 -1.39 3.41 7.65
N LEU A 79 -0.68 4.35 8.27
CA LEU A 79 0.21 4.11 9.39
C LEU A 79 -0.59 4.15 10.69
N THR A 80 -0.54 3.07 11.47
CA THR A 80 -1.02 3.04 12.86
C THR A 80 0.16 3.12 13.82
N THR A 81 -0.10 3.10 15.13
CA THR A 81 0.97 3.03 16.14
C THR A 81 1.73 1.71 16.13
N SER A 82 1.22 0.66 15.48
CA SER A 82 1.76 -0.70 15.56
C SER A 82 2.09 -1.34 14.21
N ARG A 83 1.43 -0.92 13.13
CA ARG A 83 1.59 -1.49 11.79
C ARG A 83 1.34 -0.47 10.68
N LEU A 84 1.81 -0.81 9.49
CA LEU A 84 1.43 -0.20 8.23
C LEU A 84 0.34 -1.07 7.59
N VAL A 85 -0.84 -0.51 7.38
CA VAL A 85 -1.91 -1.11 6.56
C VAL A 85 -1.78 -0.59 5.15
N ILE A 86 -1.78 -1.50 4.20
CA ILE A 86 -1.65 -1.22 2.78
C ILE A 86 -2.92 -1.73 2.12
N ALA A 87 -3.59 -0.90 1.32
CA ALA A 87 -4.70 -1.34 0.48
C ALA A 87 -4.39 -0.99 -0.97
N HIS A 88 -4.54 -1.97 -1.85
CA HIS A 88 -4.46 -1.80 -3.29
C HIS A 88 -5.82 -2.13 -3.88
N ALA A 89 -6.33 -1.27 -4.76
CA ALA A 89 -7.47 -1.61 -5.58
C ALA A 89 -7.18 -1.31 -7.05
N ASP A 90 -7.56 -2.25 -7.90
CA ASP A 90 -7.45 -2.19 -9.35
C ASP A 90 -8.66 -2.86 -10.00
N ASP A 91 -8.78 -2.69 -11.31
CA ASP A 91 -9.79 -3.33 -12.13
C ASP A 91 -9.12 -3.95 -13.35
N HIS A 92 -9.75 -5.01 -13.82
CA HIS A 92 -9.36 -5.66 -15.04
C HIS A 92 -10.60 -6.07 -15.81
N THR A 93 -10.59 -5.75 -17.10
CA THR A 93 -11.61 -6.17 -18.04
C THR A 93 -11.32 -7.61 -18.44
N ASP A 94 -12.23 -8.54 -18.11
CA ASP A 94 -12.10 -9.93 -18.54
C ASP A 94 -12.55 -10.08 -20.00
N GLU A 95 -11.57 -10.33 -20.89
CA GLU A 95 -11.84 -10.48 -22.33
C GLU A 95 -12.74 -11.68 -22.65
N ARG A 96 -12.90 -12.65 -21.74
CA ARG A 96 -13.68 -13.88 -21.98
C ARG A 96 -15.17 -13.74 -21.67
N SER A 97 -15.54 -12.82 -20.79
CA SER A 97 -16.93 -12.68 -20.31
C SER A 97 -17.67 -11.50 -20.96
N GLY A 98 -16.98 -10.62 -21.68
CA GLY A 98 -17.59 -9.61 -22.53
C GLY A 98 -18.51 -8.65 -21.77
N HIS A 99 -17.92 -7.70 -21.05
CA HIS A 99 -18.50 -6.40 -20.63
C HIS A 99 -18.75 -6.14 -19.13
N GLU A 100 -18.05 -6.77 -18.18
CA GLU A 100 -18.05 -6.29 -16.78
C GLU A 100 -16.62 -6.11 -16.25
N ASP A 101 -16.31 -4.90 -15.80
CA ASP A 101 -15.07 -4.60 -15.09
C ASP A 101 -15.15 -5.21 -13.68
N VAL A 102 -14.24 -6.13 -13.38
CA VAL A 102 -14.13 -6.73 -12.04
C VAL A 102 -13.06 -5.97 -11.26
N ALA A 103 -13.48 -5.24 -10.23
CA ALA A 103 -12.57 -4.61 -9.30
C ALA A 103 -12.05 -5.62 -8.27
N THR A 104 -10.74 -5.64 -8.06
CA THR A 104 -10.09 -6.38 -6.98
C THR A 104 -9.54 -5.39 -5.97
N ALA A 105 -9.71 -5.70 -4.69
CA ALA A 105 -9.13 -4.93 -3.60
C ALA A 105 -8.41 -5.87 -2.64
N THR A 106 -7.12 -5.64 -2.44
CA THR A 106 -6.25 -6.43 -1.57
C THR A 106 -5.72 -5.56 -0.45
N THR A 107 -5.74 -6.07 0.78
CA THR A 107 -5.17 -5.39 1.94
C THR A 107 -4.06 -6.21 2.56
N GLU A 108 -2.93 -5.58 2.86
CA GLU A 108 -1.81 -6.16 3.60
C GLU A 108 -1.62 -5.42 4.92
N SER A 109 -1.11 -6.12 5.94
CA SER A 109 -0.86 -5.56 7.26
C SER A 109 0.54 -5.93 7.72
N VAL A 110 1.42 -4.93 7.75
CA VAL A 110 2.84 -5.10 8.00
C VAL A 110 3.17 -4.51 9.38
N PRO A 111 3.55 -5.30 10.39
CA PRO A 111 3.97 -4.74 11.67
C PRO A 111 5.18 -3.82 11.48
N LEU A 112 5.25 -2.69 12.22
CA LEU A 112 6.34 -1.72 12.03
C LEU A 112 7.72 -2.32 12.29
N SER A 113 7.81 -3.33 13.15
CA SER A 113 9.04 -4.10 13.41
C SER A 113 9.51 -4.96 12.22
N ALA A 114 8.64 -5.23 11.24
CA ALA A 114 9.00 -5.95 10.02
C ALA A 114 9.41 -5.00 8.87
N VAL A 115 9.12 -3.70 8.97
CA VAL A 115 9.55 -2.72 7.96
C VAL A 115 11.06 -2.56 8.06
N ARG A 116 11.77 -3.03 7.03
CA ARG A 116 13.25 -3.07 6.99
C ARG A 116 13.84 -1.76 6.50
N GLY A 117 13.11 -1.01 5.67
CA GLY A 117 13.62 0.23 5.11
C GLY A 117 12.54 1.11 4.52
N VAL A 118 12.77 2.42 4.66
CA VAL A 118 12.05 3.50 4.00
C VAL A 118 13.09 4.29 3.21
N MET A 119 13.00 4.28 1.89
CA MET A 119 13.91 4.99 1.00
C MET A 119 13.15 6.09 0.27
N ILE A 120 13.73 7.30 0.22
CA ILE A 120 13.19 8.43 -0.54
C ILE A 120 14.27 8.88 -1.52
N THR A 121 13.97 8.82 -2.81
CA THR A 121 14.83 9.36 -3.88
C THR A 121 14.23 10.68 -4.37
N HIS A 122 14.99 11.77 -4.29
CA HIS A 122 14.56 13.08 -4.78
C HIS A 122 15.03 13.33 -6.21
N VAL A 123 14.14 13.81 -7.07
CA VAL A 123 14.46 14.24 -8.43
C VAL A 123 14.51 15.78 -8.47
N VAL A 124 15.72 16.31 -8.70
CA VAL A 124 15.98 17.76 -8.76
C VAL A 124 16.28 18.15 -10.21
N ALA A 125 15.34 18.85 -10.85
CA ALA A 125 15.57 19.49 -12.14
C ALA A 125 16.57 20.65 -11.96
N ARG A 126 17.58 20.73 -12.86
CA ARG A 126 18.60 21.79 -12.88
C ARG A 126 19.31 21.97 -11.52
N PRO A 127 20.12 20.99 -11.07
CA PRO A 127 20.74 21.00 -9.74
C PRO A 127 21.66 22.21 -9.47
N GLN A 128 22.14 22.91 -10.52
CA GLN A 128 22.94 24.13 -10.37
C GLN A 128 22.15 25.33 -9.80
N GLU A 129 20.81 25.29 -9.91
CA GLU A 129 19.91 26.34 -9.38
C GLU A 129 19.27 25.93 -8.05
N TYR A 130 19.76 24.85 -7.43
CA TYR A 130 19.17 24.30 -6.21
C TYR A 130 19.21 25.30 -5.05
N GLN A 131 18.04 25.51 -4.43
CA GLN A 131 17.89 26.30 -3.22
C GLN A 131 17.78 25.36 -2.02
N PRO A 132 18.64 25.50 -0.99
CA PRO A 132 18.54 24.68 0.21
C PRO A 132 17.13 24.62 0.78
N GLY A 133 16.61 23.40 0.98
CA GLY A 133 15.27 23.15 1.51
C GLY A 133 14.18 22.95 0.46
N SER A 134 14.44 23.17 -0.83
CA SER A 134 13.43 22.98 -1.88
C SER A 134 13.13 21.51 -2.21
N LEU A 135 14.09 20.60 -1.95
CA LEU A 135 13.93 19.13 -2.01
C LEU A 135 13.44 18.53 -3.35
N GLY A 136 13.57 19.25 -4.46
CA GLY A 136 13.14 18.75 -5.78
C GLY A 136 11.63 18.78 -5.95
N ARG A 137 11.15 18.40 -7.15
CA ARG A 137 9.71 18.46 -7.50
C ARG A 137 9.07 17.09 -7.68
N GLU A 138 9.84 16.04 -7.41
CA GLU A 138 9.41 14.67 -7.58
C GLU A 138 10.21 13.78 -6.64
N ILE A 139 9.54 12.76 -6.10
CA ILE A 139 10.15 11.72 -5.29
C ILE A 139 9.75 10.33 -5.76
N THR A 140 10.62 9.37 -5.47
CA THR A 140 10.26 7.95 -5.39
C THR A 140 10.35 7.51 -3.94
N LEU A 141 9.23 7.07 -3.37
CA LEU A 141 9.13 6.46 -2.04
C LEU A 141 9.16 4.95 -2.21
N THR A 142 10.17 4.29 -1.64
CA THR A 142 10.29 2.83 -1.65
C THR A 142 10.24 2.29 -0.22
N LEU A 143 9.35 1.34 0.04
CA LEU A 143 9.13 0.69 1.32
C LEU A 143 9.43 -0.79 1.18
N GLY A 144 10.25 -1.36 2.06
CA GLY A 144 10.58 -2.79 2.03
C GLY A 144 10.41 -3.45 3.39
N TRP A 145 9.72 -4.60 3.43
CA TRP A 145 9.54 -5.43 4.64
C TRP A 145 9.89 -6.90 4.42
N GLY A 146 9.96 -7.35 3.16
CA GLY A 146 10.49 -8.67 2.81
C GLY A 146 9.69 -9.82 3.42
N ALA A 147 8.35 -9.73 3.34
CA ALA A 147 7.46 -10.84 3.72
C ALA A 147 7.72 -12.08 2.82
N VAL A 148 8.11 -11.86 1.56
CA VAL A 148 8.61 -12.85 0.61
C VAL A 148 9.87 -12.31 -0.06
N SER A 149 10.94 -13.11 -0.06
CA SER A 149 12.06 -12.92 -0.98
C SER A 149 11.84 -13.85 -2.15
N ARG A 150 11.49 -13.32 -3.32
CA ARG A 150 11.47 -14.11 -4.54
C ARG A 150 12.90 -14.22 -5.04
N ILE A 151 13.43 -15.45 -5.01
CA ILE A 151 14.74 -15.75 -5.58
C ILE A 151 14.47 -16.19 -7.02
N ASP A 152 14.75 -15.31 -7.97
CA ASP A 152 14.75 -15.68 -9.39
C ASP A 152 16.13 -16.24 -9.71
N LEU A 153 16.21 -17.54 -9.99
CA LEU A 153 17.44 -18.25 -10.35
C LEU A 153 17.49 -18.52 -11.84
N MET A 154 18.60 -18.16 -12.47
CA MET A 154 18.89 -18.46 -13.87
C MET A 154 20.21 -19.23 -13.95
N PRO A 155 20.38 -20.17 -14.90
CA PRO A 155 21.69 -20.76 -15.15
C PRO A 155 22.69 -19.64 -15.48
N ALA A 156 23.80 -19.60 -14.75
CA ALA A 156 24.84 -18.60 -15.01
C ALA A 156 25.43 -18.85 -16.41
N THR A 157 25.53 -17.80 -17.23
CA THR A 157 26.06 -17.90 -18.60
C THR A 157 27.49 -17.40 -18.67
N CYS A 158 28.32 -18.10 -19.46
CA CYS A 158 29.67 -17.68 -19.78
C CYS A 158 29.69 -17.00 -21.15
N ALA A 159 30.48 -15.94 -21.31
CA ALA A 159 30.64 -15.26 -22.60
C ALA A 159 31.45 -16.09 -23.61
N ASP A 160 32.05 -17.21 -23.17
CA ASP A 160 32.79 -18.15 -23.99
C ASP A 160 31.85 -19.23 -24.56
N PRO A 161 31.63 -19.28 -25.88
CA PRO A 161 30.74 -20.24 -26.52
C PRO A 161 31.26 -21.69 -26.50
N ASP A 162 32.56 -21.90 -26.22
CA ASP A 162 33.19 -23.22 -26.15
C ASP A 162 33.32 -23.72 -24.70
N CYS A 163 32.74 -23.01 -23.72
CA CYS A 163 32.84 -23.34 -22.31
C CYS A 163 31.77 -24.36 -21.88
N GLU A 164 32.22 -25.59 -21.60
CA GLU A 164 31.38 -26.71 -21.12
C GLU A 164 31.31 -26.82 -19.59
N ALA A 165 31.76 -25.78 -18.85
CA ALA A 165 31.79 -25.80 -17.40
C ALA A 165 30.41 -25.46 -16.80
N ASP A 166 30.04 -26.17 -15.73
CA ASP A 166 28.87 -25.82 -14.91
C ASP A 166 29.20 -24.61 -14.04
N HIS A 167 28.63 -23.46 -14.39
CA HIS A 167 28.81 -22.20 -13.67
C HIS A 167 27.78 -21.99 -12.55
N GLY A 168 26.93 -22.99 -12.30
CA GLY A 168 25.87 -22.92 -11.31
C GLY A 168 24.75 -21.98 -11.73
N TYR A 169 24.09 -21.40 -10.72
CA TYR A 169 22.98 -20.48 -10.92
C TYR A 169 23.36 -19.09 -10.41
N GLU A 170 23.01 -18.06 -11.18
CA GLU A 170 22.96 -16.69 -10.69
C GLU A 170 21.55 -16.39 -10.21
N GLY A 171 21.43 -15.55 -9.18
CA GLY A 171 20.15 -15.21 -8.59
C GLY A 171 20.03 -13.74 -8.24
N SER A 172 18.87 -13.16 -8.50
CA SER A 172 18.47 -11.87 -7.95
C SER A 172 17.42 -12.07 -6.86
N VAL A 173 17.57 -11.35 -5.76
CA VAL A 173 16.57 -11.30 -4.70
C VAL A 173 15.67 -10.10 -4.95
N ALA A 174 14.42 -10.33 -5.31
CA ALA A 174 13.37 -9.33 -5.23
C ALA A 174 12.74 -9.40 -3.84
N SER A 175 12.69 -8.27 -3.14
CA SER A 175 11.95 -8.16 -1.87
C SER A 175 10.53 -7.69 -2.18
N ASP A 176 9.55 -8.08 -1.38
CA ASP A 176 8.28 -7.35 -1.38
C ASP A 176 8.56 -5.90 -1.00
N ASP A 177 8.40 -5.04 -2.00
CA ASP A 177 8.53 -3.60 -1.89
C ASP A 177 7.35 -2.88 -2.55
N ILE A 178 7.00 -1.74 -1.99
CA ILE A 178 6.15 -0.76 -2.66
C ILE A 178 7.06 0.36 -3.11
N SER A 179 6.95 0.76 -4.37
CA SER A 179 7.64 1.91 -4.93
C SER A 179 6.61 2.86 -5.55
N LEU A 180 6.43 4.03 -4.97
CA LEU A 180 5.49 5.05 -5.43
C LEU A 180 6.27 6.26 -5.96
N ARG A 181 5.93 6.71 -7.17
CA ARG A 181 6.50 7.94 -7.74
C ARG A 181 5.47 9.06 -7.65
N ILE A 182 5.83 10.13 -6.96
CA ILE A 182 4.96 11.30 -6.77
C ILE A 182 5.69 12.53 -7.31
N SER A 183 5.05 13.27 -8.20
CA SER A 183 5.54 14.47 -8.85
C SER A 183 4.59 15.64 -8.65
N ALA A 184 5.12 16.80 -8.29
CA ALA A 184 4.31 18.01 -8.19
C ALA A 184 3.73 18.45 -9.54
N ASP A 185 4.30 18.01 -10.66
CA ASP A 185 3.82 18.35 -11.99
C ASP A 185 2.65 17.44 -12.43
N ALA A 186 2.55 16.22 -11.89
CA ALA A 186 1.49 15.26 -12.22
C ALA A 186 0.39 15.22 -11.15
N GLU A 187 0.76 15.06 -9.88
CA GLU A 187 -0.19 14.96 -8.75
C GLU A 187 -0.39 16.28 -7.99
N GLY A 188 0.45 17.29 -8.25
CA GLY A 188 0.38 18.59 -7.60
C GLY A 188 1.25 18.70 -6.34
N GLU A 189 1.56 19.95 -5.96
CA GLU A 189 2.46 20.25 -4.85
C GLU A 189 1.95 19.69 -3.51
N THR A 190 0.65 19.71 -3.29
CA THR A 190 0.03 19.18 -2.06
C THR A 190 0.26 17.68 -1.92
N ALA A 191 0.08 16.89 -2.99
CA ALA A 191 0.31 15.45 -2.97
C ALA A 191 1.78 15.11 -2.69
N LEU A 192 2.71 15.86 -3.30
CA LEU A 192 4.14 15.71 -3.03
C LEU A 192 4.48 15.98 -1.56
N GLN A 193 3.94 17.05 -0.97
CA GLN A 193 4.18 17.37 0.44
C GLN A 193 3.55 16.33 1.39
N GLN A 194 2.37 15.81 1.06
CA GLN A 194 1.74 14.72 1.81
C GLN A 194 2.61 13.46 1.79
N ALA A 195 3.13 13.07 0.62
CA ALA A 195 4.03 11.92 0.50
C ALA A 195 5.33 12.09 1.31
N LEU A 196 5.94 13.28 1.27
CA LEU A 196 7.10 13.61 2.11
C LEU A 196 6.78 13.56 3.62
N SER A 197 5.62 14.07 4.03
CA SER A 197 5.18 14.05 5.42
C SER A 197 4.95 12.62 5.90
N PHE A 198 4.25 11.81 5.09
CA PHE A 198 4.01 10.40 5.38
C PHE A 198 5.33 9.62 5.53
N ALA A 199 6.25 9.79 4.57
CA ALA A 199 7.52 9.08 4.60
C ALA A 199 8.38 9.46 5.81
N ARG A 200 8.35 10.73 6.25
CA ARG A 200 9.00 11.17 7.49
C ARG A 200 8.37 10.53 8.73
N GLU A 201 7.05 10.49 8.83
CA GLU A 201 6.34 9.88 9.96
C GLU A 201 6.62 8.38 10.05
N LEU A 202 6.53 7.67 8.92
CA LEU A 202 6.84 6.24 8.85
C LEU A 202 8.31 5.99 9.23
N SER A 203 9.25 6.77 8.68
CA SER A 203 10.67 6.65 9.03
C SER A 203 10.95 6.91 10.52
N ALA A 204 10.19 7.80 11.17
CA ALA A 204 10.32 8.06 12.60
C ALA A 204 9.69 6.97 13.47
N SER A 205 8.77 6.19 12.90
CA SER A 205 8.02 5.12 13.59
C SER A 205 8.69 3.75 13.50
N ILE A 206 9.72 3.58 12.67
CA ILE A 206 10.46 2.33 12.49
C ILE A 206 11.84 2.39 13.16
N GLY A 207 12.38 1.24 13.56
CA GLY A 207 13.72 1.13 14.16
C GLY A 207 13.78 1.27 15.69
N GLY A 208 12.64 1.15 16.37
CA GLY A 208 12.55 0.97 17.82
C GLY A 208 12.76 -0.47 18.29
#